data_AF-A0AAE0T7V9-F1
#
_entry.id   AF-A0AAE0T7V9-F1
#
_cell.length_a   1.000
_cell.length_b   1.000
_cell.length_c   1.000
_cell.angle_alpha   90.00
_cell.angle_beta   90.00
_cell.angle_gamma   90.00
#
_symmetry.space_group_name_H-M   'P 1'
#
loop_
_entity.id
_entity.type
_entity.pdbx_description
1 polymer ?
#
loop_
_entity_poly.entity_id
_entity_poly.type
_entity_poly.pdbx_seq_one_letter_code
_entity_poly.pdbx_strand_id
1 'polypeptide(L)'
;MVHVEAYLLLVDNYIPDLEERRAAFSAYQEVPSVKLKADFCFKYMDAIQKIERIETCIEGLFFFGSFAYVYFLRSRGLLPGLASATNWIFRDESMHIVGAMEVIKSLRVEYPECFDKDMHSRVLNMLDEAIEVEMNFCEDCLHDGVTGMSPKAMREYLMYCADQRLVQMGYEKKFKANNPFPFMVLQDVQPLTNFFEKRVTEYQKGFKSSDSSISFEEQF
;
A
#
# COMPACT_ATOMS: atom_id res chain seq x y z
N MET A 1 -10.73 9.66 1.92
CA MET A 1 -10.87 10.84 1.03
C MET A 1 -9.52 11.44 0.66
N VAL A 2 -8.63 11.71 1.63
CA VAL A 2 -7.31 12.34 1.38
C VAL A 2 -6.37 11.48 0.52
N HIS A 3 -6.37 10.14 0.67
CA HIS A 3 -5.52 9.28 -0.16
C HIS A 3 -5.90 9.31 -1.64
N VAL A 4 -7.21 9.36 -1.94
CA VAL A 4 -7.72 9.47 -3.31
C VAL A 4 -7.24 10.77 -3.94
N GLU A 5 -7.37 11.89 -3.24
CA GLU A 5 -6.90 13.19 -3.70
C GLU A 5 -5.39 13.19 -3.99
N ALA A 6 -4.59 12.56 -3.12
CA ALA A 6 -3.15 12.42 -3.33
C ALA A 6 -2.84 11.64 -4.64
N TYR A 7 -3.53 10.54 -4.91
CA TYR A 7 -3.36 9.80 -6.16
C TYR A 7 -3.84 10.57 -7.39
N LEU A 8 -4.96 11.29 -7.30
CA LEU A 8 -5.46 12.13 -8.39
C LEU A 8 -4.44 13.21 -8.77
N LEU A 9 -3.86 13.89 -7.78
CA LEU A 9 -2.81 14.89 -8.01
C LEU A 9 -1.56 14.30 -8.65
N LEU A 10 -1.18 13.06 -8.28
CA LEU A 10 -0.05 12.39 -8.91
C LEU A 10 -0.33 12.04 -10.36
N VAL A 11 -1.53 11.53 -10.66
CA VAL A 11 -1.96 11.22 -12.02
C VAL A 11 -2.01 12.49 -12.87
N ASP A 12 -2.57 13.59 -12.35
CA ASP A 12 -2.62 14.87 -13.05
C ASP A 12 -1.22 15.40 -13.42
N ASN A 13 -0.23 15.17 -12.56
CA ASN A 13 1.14 15.60 -12.79
C ASN A 13 1.94 14.67 -13.71
N TYR A 14 1.74 13.35 -13.61
CA TYR A 14 2.48 12.37 -14.42
C TYR A 14 1.87 12.16 -15.81
N ILE A 15 0.56 12.39 -15.97
CA ILE A 15 -0.17 12.19 -17.22
C ILE A 15 -0.87 13.52 -17.58
N PRO A 16 -0.14 14.47 -18.21
CA PRO A 16 -0.68 15.78 -18.56
C PRO A 16 -1.73 15.72 -19.67
N ASP A 17 -1.65 14.72 -20.56
CA ASP A 17 -2.63 14.52 -21.62
C ASP A 17 -3.96 14.01 -21.07
N LEU A 18 -5.05 14.64 -21.47
CA LEU A 18 -6.39 14.36 -20.93
C LEU A 18 -6.97 13.03 -21.41
N GLU A 19 -6.62 12.59 -22.62
CA GLU A 19 -7.11 11.34 -23.19
C GLU A 19 -6.37 10.15 -22.57
N GLU A 20 -5.04 10.24 -22.44
CA GLU A 20 -4.23 9.25 -21.72
C GLU A 20 -4.65 9.16 -20.25
N ARG A 21 -4.96 10.30 -19.62
CA ARG A 21 -5.45 10.32 -18.24
C ARG A 21 -6.81 9.62 -18.12
N ARG A 22 -7.73 9.88 -19.06
CA ARG A 22 -9.03 9.20 -19.07
C ARG A 22 -8.86 7.69 -19.23
N ALA A 23 -7.97 7.26 -20.12
CA ALA A 23 -7.65 5.84 -20.29
C ALA A 23 -7.08 5.22 -18.99
N ALA A 24 -6.18 5.93 -18.30
CA ALA A 24 -5.65 5.49 -17.00
C ALA A 24 -6.75 5.33 -15.93
N PHE A 25 -7.76 6.21 -15.91
CA PHE A 25 -8.92 6.08 -15.02
C PHE A 25 -9.86 4.94 -15.43
N SER A 26 -9.98 4.63 -16.72
CA SER A 26 -10.78 3.50 -17.21
C SER A 26 -10.08 2.15 -17.04
N ALA A 27 -8.82 2.12 -16.58
CA ALA A 27 -8.03 0.89 -16.49
C ALA A 27 -8.69 -0.21 -15.64
N TYR A 28 -9.48 0.14 -14.62
CA TYR A 28 -10.20 -0.86 -13.82
C TYR A 28 -11.33 -1.57 -14.59
N GLN A 29 -11.74 -1.04 -15.74
CA GLN A 29 -12.70 -1.66 -16.65
C GLN A 29 -12.02 -2.33 -17.83
N GLU A 30 -10.93 -1.75 -18.32
CA GLU A 30 -10.29 -2.13 -19.59
C GLU A 30 -9.09 -3.07 -19.43
N VAL A 31 -8.37 -3.00 -18.31
CA VAL A 31 -7.21 -3.87 -18.04
C VAL A 31 -7.68 -5.10 -17.27
N PRO A 32 -7.57 -6.32 -17.83
CA PRO A 32 -8.12 -7.52 -17.21
C PRO A 32 -7.64 -7.77 -15.78
N SER A 33 -6.34 -7.65 -15.51
CA SER A 33 -5.81 -7.86 -14.15
C SER A 33 -6.27 -6.82 -13.14
N VAL A 34 -6.43 -5.56 -13.55
CA VAL A 34 -6.95 -4.48 -12.69
C VAL A 34 -8.43 -4.70 -12.43
N LYS A 35 -9.19 -5.13 -13.44
CA LYS A 35 -10.59 -5.52 -13.28
C LYS A 35 -10.75 -6.69 -12.30
N LEU A 36 -9.91 -7.73 -12.42
CA LEU A 36 -9.92 -8.86 -11.49
C LEU A 36 -9.65 -8.42 -10.04
N LYS A 37 -8.72 -7.48 -9.83
CA LYS A 37 -8.49 -6.85 -8.52
C LYS A 37 -9.73 -6.13 -8.00
N ALA A 38 -10.37 -5.32 -8.84
CA ALA A 38 -11.57 -4.59 -8.46
C ALA A 38 -12.73 -5.55 -8.11
N ASP A 39 -12.97 -6.55 -8.95
CA ASP A 39 -14.03 -7.56 -8.76
C ASP A 39 -13.79 -8.38 -7.48
N PHE A 40 -12.53 -8.72 -7.17
CA PHE A 40 -12.17 -9.32 -5.88
C PHE A 40 -12.55 -8.40 -4.71
N CYS A 41 -12.14 -7.12 -4.75
CA CYS A 41 -12.47 -6.18 -3.69
C CYS A 41 -13.98 -6.07 -3.47
N PHE A 42 -14.77 -5.92 -4.54
CA PHE A 42 -16.22 -5.84 -4.45
C PHE A 42 -16.86 -7.10 -3.85
N LYS A 43 -16.40 -8.29 -4.26
CA LYS A 43 -16.88 -9.58 -3.72
C LYS A 43 -16.81 -9.63 -2.19
N TYR A 44 -15.73 -9.12 -1.59
CA TYR A 44 -15.52 -9.16 -0.15
C TYR A 44 -16.06 -7.91 0.59
N MET A 45 -16.10 -6.75 -0.07
CA MET A 45 -16.73 -5.54 0.47
C MET A 45 -18.25 -5.67 0.57
N ASP A 46 -18.91 -6.24 -0.44
CA ASP A 46 -20.37 -6.44 -0.44
C ASP A 46 -20.82 -7.44 0.63
N ALA A 47 -19.92 -8.32 1.06
CA ALA A 47 -20.17 -9.21 2.20
C ALA A 47 -20.23 -8.43 3.54
N ILE A 48 -19.47 -7.33 3.69
CA ILE A 48 -19.48 -6.47 4.90
C ILE A 48 -20.84 -5.82 5.08
N GLN A 49 -21.39 -5.23 4.01
CA GLN A 49 -22.61 -4.43 4.08
C GLN A 49 -23.84 -5.23 4.49
N LYS A 50 -23.78 -6.56 4.33
CA LYS A 50 -24.87 -7.44 4.74
C LYS A 50 -24.82 -7.80 6.24
N ILE A 51 -23.73 -7.49 6.96
CA ILE A 51 -23.52 -7.79 8.40
C ILE A 51 -23.88 -9.26 8.73
N GLU A 52 -23.77 -10.16 7.78
CA GLU A 52 -24.14 -11.56 8.01
C GLU A 52 -22.96 -12.35 8.61
N ARG A 53 -21.72 -11.83 8.54
CA ARG A 53 -20.49 -12.61 8.76
C ARG A 53 -19.32 -11.75 9.29
N ILE A 54 -18.64 -12.20 10.35
CA ILE A 54 -17.41 -11.62 10.95
C ILE A 54 -16.19 -11.67 9.99
N GLU A 55 -16.31 -12.45 8.92
CA GLU A 55 -15.28 -12.77 7.91
C GLU A 55 -14.71 -11.55 7.18
N THR A 56 -15.41 -10.43 7.26
CA THR A 56 -15.30 -9.35 6.30
C THR A 56 -14.35 -8.22 6.75
N CYS A 57 -13.71 -8.37 7.91
CA CYS A 57 -12.68 -7.44 8.42
C CYS A 57 -11.26 -7.72 7.89
N ILE A 58 -11.07 -8.66 6.95
CA ILE A 58 -9.75 -9.09 6.46
C ILE A 58 -9.40 -8.39 5.12
N GLU A 59 -9.61 -7.07 5.06
CA GLU A 59 -9.30 -6.22 3.89
C GLU A 59 -7.79 -5.94 3.73
N GLY A 60 -7.02 -6.07 4.81
CA GLY A 60 -5.64 -5.58 4.92
C GLY A 60 -4.55 -6.30 4.11
N LEU A 61 -4.88 -7.27 3.26
CA LEU A 61 -3.87 -8.00 2.47
C LEU A 61 -3.59 -7.35 1.10
N PHE A 62 -4.63 -6.88 0.40
CA PHE A 62 -4.52 -6.39 -0.99
C PHE A 62 -3.66 -5.13 -1.13
N PHE A 63 -3.63 -4.31 -0.09
CA PHE A 63 -2.83 -3.09 -0.08
C PHE A 63 -1.32 -3.38 -0.23
N PHE A 64 -0.81 -4.52 0.25
CA PHE A 64 0.65 -4.77 0.30
C PHE A 64 1.28 -5.17 -1.04
N GLY A 65 0.56 -5.91 -1.89
CA GLY A 65 1.06 -6.26 -3.23
C GLY A 65 1.34 -5.00 -4.06
N SER A 66 0.40 -4.05 -4.03
CA SER A 66 0.50 -2.78 -4.75
C SER A 66 1.65 -1.90 -4.26
N PHE A 67 1.99 -1.94 -2.95
CA PHE A 67 3.10 -1.15 -2.41
C PHE A 67 4.48 -1.67 -2.83
N ALA A 68 4.66 -2.97 -3.06
CA ALA A 68 5.94 -3.53 -3.47
C ALA A 68 6.46 -2.91 -4.78
N TYR A 69 5.58 -2.65 -5.75
CA TYR A 69 5.94 -1.99 -7.02
C TYR A 69 6.42 -0.54 -6.79
N VAL A 70 5.72 0.22 -5.96
CA VAL A 70 6.09 1.61 -5.66
C VAL A 70 7.42 1.68 -4.92
N TYR A 71 7.64 0.79 -3.95
CA TYR A 71 8.90 0.74 -3.21
C TYR A 71 10.07 0.26 -4.05
N PHE A 72 9.82 -0.62 -5.01
CA PHE A 72 10.82 -0.94 -6.00
C PHE A 72 11.23 0.29 -6.82
N LEU A 73 10.28 1.06 -7.35
CA LEU A 73 10.58 2.30 -8.08
C LEU A 73 11.36 3.29 -7.21
N ARG A 74 10.96 3.45 -5.93
CA ARG A 74 11.69 4.25 -4.95
C ARG A 74 13.14 3.77 -4.76
N SER A 75 13.36 2.47 -4.63
CA SER A 75 14.70 1.88 -4.44
C SER A 75 15.64 2.18 -5.61
N ARG A 76 15.09 2.50 -6.79
CA ARG A 76 15.81 2.88 -8.00
C ARG A 76 15.92 4.41 -8.16
N GLY A 77 15.44 5.19 -7.20
CA GLY A 77 15.44 6.66 -7.24
C GLY A 77 14.37 7.25 -8.17
N LEU A 78 13.36 6.46 -8.55
CA LEU A 78 12.29 6.88 -9.47
C LEU A 78 11.05 7.34 -8.70
N LEU A 79 10.29 8.25 -9.32
CA LEU A 79 9.01 8.77 -8.83
C LEU A 79 9.02 9.18 -7.34
N PRO A 80 9.92 10.10 -6.91
CA PRO A 80 10.07 10.47 -5.50
C PRO A 80 8.79 11.08 -4.89
N GLY A 81 7.96 11.74 -5.69
CA GLY A 81 6.64 12.24 -5.29
C GLY A 81 5.68 11.10 -4.93
N LEU A 82 5.53 10.12 -5.83
CA LEU A 82 4.75 8.91 -5.58
C LEU A 82 5.26 8.14 -4.35
N ALA A 83 6.58 7.97 -4.23
CA ALA A 83 7.20 7.29 -3.10
C ALA A 83 6.93 7.99 -1.77
N SER A 84 6.97 9.33 -1.75
CA SER A 84 6.67 10.12 -0.56
C SER A 84 5.20 10.02 -0.18
N ALA A 85 4.29 10.23 -1.13
CA ALA A 85 2.85 10.09 -0.91
C ALA A 85 2.50 8.69 -0.39
N THR A 86 3.10 7.66 -1.00
CA THR A 86 2.89 6.26 -0.63
C THR A 86 3.37 5.95 0.79
N ASN A 87 4.45 6.57 1.28
CA ASN A 87 4.86 6.38 2.68
C ASN A 87 3.80 6.86 3.68
N TRP A 88 3.18 8.00 3.43
CA TRP A 88 2.13 8.54 4.31
C TRP A 88 0.90 7.65 4.28
N ILE A 89 0.46 7.26 3.08
CA ILE A 89 -0.66 6.35 2.88
C ILE A 89 -0.39 5.01 3.56
N PHE A 90 0.80 4.44 3.36
CA PHE A 90 1.21 3.18 3.97
C PHE A 90 1.16 3.22 5.50
N ARG A 91 1.60 4.32 6.12
CA ARG A 91 1.51 4.50 7.57
C ARG A 91 0.06 4.45 8.03
N ASP A 92 -0.82 5.17 7.35
CA ASP A 92 -2.23 5.22 7.71
C ASP A 92 -2.90 3.84 7.50
N GLU A 93 -2.64 3.17 6.37
CA GLU A 93 -3.16 1.81 6.11
C GLU A 93 -2.62 0.76 7.08
N SER A 94 -1.37 0.90 7.52
CA SER A 94 -0.81 0.03 8.56
C SER A 94 -1.60 0.17 9.87
N MET A 95 -2.02 1.39 10.22
CA MET A 95 -2.85 1.63 11.40
C MET A 95 -4.28 1.09 11.24
N HIS A 96 -4.89 1.22 10.07
CA HIS A 96 -6.20 0.62 9.79
C HIS A 96 -6.18 -0.90 10.02
N ILE A 97 -5.12 -1.56 9.58
CA ILE A 97 -4.96 -3.01 9.73
C ILE A 97 -4.74 -3.39 11.18
N VAL A 98 -3.90 -2.65 11.91
CA VAL A 98 -3.73 -2.87 13.36
C VAL A 98 -5.08 -2.75 14.07
N GLY A 99 -5.89 -1.73 13.74
CA GLY A 99 -7.23 -1.57 14.28
C GLY A 99 -8.15 -2.76 13.96
N ALA A 100 -8.21 -3.18 12.69
CA ALA A 100 -9.02 -4.33 12.27
C ALA A 100 -8.59 -5.63 12.97
N MET A 101 -7.29 -5.84 13.15
CA MET A 101 -6.76 -7.03 13.84
C MET A 101 -7.11 -7.05 15.33
N GLU A 102 -7.13 -5.89 16.01
CA GLU A 102 -7.55 -5.84 17.41
C GLU A 102 -9.06 -6.14 17.54
N VAL A 103 -9.89 -5.68 16.60
CA VAL A 103 -11.31 -6.06 16.55
C VAL A 103 -11.47 -7.58 16.37
N ILE A 104 -10.75 -8.18 15.41
CA ILE A 104 -10.77 -9.63 15.19
C ILE A 104 -10.37 -10.39 16.45
N LYS A 105 -9.33 -9.93 17.14
CA LYS A 105 -8.83 -10.53 18.38
C LYS A 105 -9.88 -10.47 19.50
N SER A 106 -10.56 -9.33 19.69
CA SER A 106 -11.66 -9.22 20.65
C SER A 106 -12.81 -10.16 20.29
N LEU A 107 -13.23 -10.20 19.02
CA LEU A 107 -14.29 -11.10 18.56
C LEU A 107 -13.94 -12.57 18.78
N ARG A 108 -12.67 -12.95 18.63
CA ARG A 108 -12.21 -14.32 18.89
C ARG A 108 -12.32 -14.73 20.35
N VAL A 109 -12.18 -13.76 21.27
CA VAL A 109 -12.35 -13.99 22.72
C VAL A 109 -13.83 -14.02 23.10
N GLU A 110 -14.62 -13.11 22.55
CA GLU A 110 -16.05 -12.97 22.88
C GLU A 110 -16.92 -14.05 22.21
N TYR A 111 -16.59 -14.45 20.98
CA TYR A 111 -17.35 -15.39 20.14
C TYR A 111 -16.43 -16.48 19.53
N PRO A 112 -15.79 -17.33 20.36
CA PRO A 112 -14.83 -18.33 19.88
C PRO A 112 -15.44 -19.35 18.91
N GLU A 113 -16.74 -19.62 19.00
CA GLU A 113 -17.49 -20.50 18.11
C GLU A 113 -17.53 -20.00 16.66
N CYS A 114 -17.40 -18.69 16.43
CA CYS A 114 -17.31 -18.11 15.09
C CYS A 114 -15.95 -18.36 14.43
N PHE A 115 -14.93 -18.79 15.18
CA PHE A 115 -13.57 -19.06 14.70
C PHE A 115 -13.30 -20.56 14.58
N ASP A 116 -14.25 -21.26 13.97
CA ASP A 116 -14.18 -22.69 13.73
C ASP A 116 -13.31 -23.06 12.51
N LYS A 117 -13.32 -24.35 12.15
CA LYS A 117 -12.56 -24.85 11.00
C LYS A 117 -13.06 -24.29 9.67
N ASP A 118 -14.36 -24.01 9.56
CA ASP A 118 -14.95 -23.49 8.34
C ASP A 118 -14.54 -22.02 8.11
N MET A 119 -14.57 -21.20 9.17
CA MET A 119 -13.99 -19.85 9.15
C MET A 119 -12.51 -19.90 8.72
N HIS A 120 -11.70 -20.76 9.34
CA HIS A 120 -10.29 -20.88 8.99
C HIS A 120 -10.09 -21.25 7.51
N SER A 121 -10.82 -22.25 6.99
CA SER A 121 -10.76 -22.64 5.59
C SER A 121 -11.14 -21.50 4.64
N ARG A 122 -12.15 -20.70 4.97
CA ARG A 122 -12.55 -19.53 4.17
C ARG A 122 -11.48 -18.45 4.14
N VAL A 123 -10.84 -18.17 5.28
CA VAL A 123 -9.69 -17.25 5.34
C VAL A 123 -8.56 -17.75 4.44
N LEU A 124 -8.20 -19.03 4.51
CA LEU A 124 -7.14 -19.58 3.66
C LEU A 124 -7.47 -19.50 2.16
N ASN A 125 -8.73 -19.76 1.78
CA ASN A 125 -9.17 -19.65 0.39
C ASN A 125 -9.12 -18.21 -0.11
N MET A 126 -9.55 -17.25 0.72
CA MET A 126 -9.47 -15.83 0.39
C MET A 126 -8.02 -15.37 0.21
N LEU A 127 -7.09 -15.84 1.04
CA LEU A 127 -5.67 -15.52 0.90
C LEU A 127 -5.06 -16.14 -0.38
N ASP A 128 -5.44 -17.37 -0.75
CA ASP A 128 -5.00 -17.97 -2.01
C ASP A 128 -5.51 -17.18 -3.22
N GLU A 129 -6.80 -16.86 -3.23
CA GLU A 129 -7.42 -16.07 -4.30
C GLU A 129 -6.76 -14.68 -4.38
N ALA A 130 -6.46 -14.06 -3.23
CA ALA A 130 -5.76 -12.79 -3.17
C ALA A 130 -4.39 -12.85 -3.86
N ILE A 131 -3.62 -13.89 -3.57
CA ILE A 131 -2.30 -14.10 -4.17
C ILE A 131 -2.44 -14.28 -5.69
N GLU A 132 -3.38 -15.11 -6.15
CA GLU A 132 -3.55 -15.32 -7.60
C GLU A 132 -4.00 -14.06 -8.34
N VAL A 133 -4.93 -13.30 -7.77
CA VAL A 133 -5.39 -12.02 -8.37
C VAL A 133 -4.23 -11.03 -8.46
N GLU A 134 -3.42 -10.90 -7.41
CA GLU A 134 -2.25 -10.03 -7.43
C GLU A 134 -1.18 -10.53 -8.42
N MET A 135 -1.02 -11.84 -8.57
CA MET A 135 -0.07 -12.41 -9.51
C MET A 135 -0.46 -12.17 -10.96
N ASN A 136 -1.75 -12.15 -11.30
CA ASN A 136 -2.20 -11.73 -12.64
C ASN A 136 -1.77 -10.30 -12.95
N PHE A 137 -1.92 -9.39 -11.99
CA PHE A 137 -1.42 -8.02 -12.13
C PHE A 137 0.11 -7.94 -12.20
N CYS A 138 0.80 -8.78 -11.43
CA CYS A 138 2.25 -8.86 -11.47
C CYS A 138 2.76 -9.26 -12.86
N GLU A 139 2.17 -10.29 -13.48
CA GLU A 139 2.53 -10.73 -14.82
C GLU A 139 2.27 -9.62 -15.85
N ASP A 140 1.12 -8.94 -15.79
CA ASP A 140 0.83 -7.80 -16.68
C ASP A 140 1.86 -6.66 -16.52
N CYS A 141 2.22 -6.32 -15.29
CA CYS A 141 3.20 -5.26 -15.01
C CYS A 141 4.64 -5.63 -15.36
N LEU A 142 5.01 -6.91 -15.27
CA LEU A 142 6.39 -7.37 -15.41
C LEU A 142 6.64 -8.14 -16.72
N HIS A 143 5.68 -8.18 -17.65
CA HIS A 143 5.75 -8.99 -18.88
C HIS A 143 7.00 -8.76 -19.73
N ASP A 144 7.46 -7.51 -19.82
CA ASP A 144 8.68 -7.13 -20.56
C ASP A 144 9.98 -7.40 -19.79
N GLY A 145 9.89 -7.89 -18.56
CA GLY A 145 11.00 -8.18 -17.67
C GLY A 145 11.53 -6.93 -16.96
N VAL A 146 11.48 -6.94 -15.63
CA VAL A 146 12.00 -5.85 -14.80
C VAL A 146 13.19 -6.34 -13.97
N THR A 147 14.36 -5.74 -14.19
CA THR A 147 15.55 -6.12 -13.42
C THR A 147 15.39 -5.72 -11.95
N GLY A 148 15.40 -6.71 -11.05
CA GLY A 148 15.29 -6.52 -9.60
C GLY A 148 13.91 -6.85 -9.01
N MET A 149 12.93 -7.23 -9.85
CA MET A 149 11.65 -7.79 -9.41
C MET A 149 11.23 -8.89 -10.38
N SER A 150 10.90 -10.08 -9.87
CA SER A 150 10.41 -11.19 -10.69
C SER A 150 9.05 -11.65 -10.19
N PRO A 151 8.19 -12.20 -11.06
CA PRO A 151 6.91 -12.78 -10.62
C PRO A 151 7.11 -13.84 -9.52
N LYS A 152 8.17 -14.65 -9.62
CA LYS A 152 8.54 -15.62 -8.57
C LYS A 152 8.80 -14.94 -7.22
N ALA A 153 9.62 -13.89 -7.19
CA ALA A 153 9.89 -13.15 -5.96
C ALA A 153 8.65 -12.42 -5.44
N MET A 154 7.80 -11.89 -6.33
CA MET A 154 6.54 -11.27 -5.92
C MET A 154 5.63 -12.29 -5.24
N ARG A 155 5.46 -13.47 -5.83
CA ARG A 155 4.65 -14.56 -5.23
C ARG A 155 5.14 -14.94 -3.84
N GLU A 156 6.45 -15.10 -3.66
CA GLU A 156 7.05 -15.40 -2.36
C GLU A 156 6.83 -14.26 -1.34
N TYR A 157 6.91 -13.00 -1.78
CA TYR A 157 6.59 -11.85 -0.92
C TYR A 157 5.12 -11.83 -0.49
N LEU A 158 4.18 -12.10 -1.42
CA LEU A 158 2.75 -12.15 -1.11
C LEU A 158 2.42 -13.28 -0.13
N MET A 159 3.03 -14.45 -0.32
CA MET A 159 2.93 -15.57 0.61
C MET A 159 3.48 -15.22 2.00
N TYR A 160 4.59 -14.48 2.06
CA TYR A 160 5.15 -13.98 3.32
C TYR A 160 4.17 -13.02 4.02
N CYS A 161 3.56 -12.08 3.29
CA CYS A 161 2.54 -11.18 3.82
C CYS A 161 1.30 -11.94 4.32
N ALA A 162 0.83 -12.94 3.58
CA ALA A 162 -0.30 -13.79 3.96
C ALA A 162 -0.03 -14.54 5.27
N ASP A 163 1.17 -15.09 5.44
CA ASP A 163 1.58 -15.72 6.69
C ASP A 163 1.61 -14.75 7.87
N GLN A 164 2.07 -13.50 7.68
CA GLN A 164 2.02 -12.50 8.76
C GLN A 164 0.59 -12.21 9.20
N ARG A 165 -0.36 -12.12 8.25
CA ARG A 165 -1.78 -11.92 8.57
C ARG A 165 -2.39 -13.11 9.28
N LEU A 166 -2.08 -14.34 8.86
CA LEU A 166 -2.53 -15.54 9.55
C LEU A 166 -2.09 -15.55 11.01
N VAL A 167 -0.81 -15.25 11.27
CA VAL A 167 -0.27 -15.17 12.64
C VAL A 167 -0.96 -14.07 13.44
N GLN A 168 -1.19 -12.89 12.87
CA GLN A 168 -1.89 -11.79 13.55
C GLN A 168 -3.34 -12.15 13.92
N MET A 169 -4.01 -12.97 13.11
CA MET A 169 -5.35 -13.49 13.40
C MET A 169 -5.35 -14.68 14.37
N GLY A 170 -4.17 -15.16 14.81
CA GLY A 170 -4.03 -16.31 15.72
C GLY A 170 -4.06 -17.68 15.02
N TYR A 171 -3.81 -17.73 13.71
CA TYR A 171 -3.65 -18.96 12.94
C TYR A 171 -2.17 -19.31 12.73
N GLU A 172 -1.91 -20.57 12.37
CA GLU A 172 -0.58 -21.00 11.96
C GLU A 172 -0.24 -20.53 10.54
N LYS A 173 1.05 -20.38 10.25
CA LYS A 173 1.54 -20.07 8.90
C LYS A 173 1.21 -21.20 7.94
N LYS A 174 0.72 -20.84 6.75
CA LYS A 174 0.42 -21.78 5.66
C LYS A 174 1.62 -21.96 4.73
N PHE A 175 2.21 -20.87 4.28
CA PHE A 175 3.20 -20.89 3.20
C PHE A 175 4.64 -21.03 3.71
N LYS A 176 4.89 -20.56 4.94
CA LYS A 176 6.20 -20.48 5.59
C LYS A 176 7.25 -19.76 4.73
N ALA A 177 6.79 -18.74 4.01
CA ALA A 177 7.62 -17.96 3.10
C ALA A 177 8.47 -16.92 3.84
N ASN A 178 9.56 -16.49 3.20
CA ASN A 178 10.42 -15.40 3.68
C ASN A 178 10.23 -14.17 2.80
N ASN A 179 10.56 -12.99 3.30
CA ASN A 179 10.53 -11.77 2.49
C ASN A 179 11.72 -11.76 1.50
N PRO A 180 11.50 -11.84 0.18
CA PRO A 180 12.57 -11.85 -0.81
C PRO A 180 13.06 -10.45 -1.19
N PHE A 181 12.39 -9.39 -0.72
CA PHE A 181 12.68 -8.00 -1.07
C PHE A 181 13.37 -7.25 0.09
N PRO A 182 14.71 -7.12 0.07
CA PRO A 182 15.44 -6.42 1.15
C PRO A 182 15.06 -4.93 1.24
N PHE A 183 14.65 -4.31 0.12
CA PHE A 183 14.18 -2.91 0.12
C PHE A 183 12.86 -2.72 0.88
N MET A 184 12.10 -3.79 1.13
CA MET A 184 10.90 -3.74 1.97
C MET A 184 11.23 -3.75 3.46
N VAL A 185 12.45 -4.16 3.85
CA VAL A 185 12.91 -4.18 5.26
C VAL A 185 13.39 -2.80 5.73
N LEU A 186 13.85 -1.94 4.81
CA LEU A 186 14.34 -0.59 5.10
C LEU A 186 13.26 0.40 5.60
N GLN A 187 12.08 -0.09 5.98
CA GLN A 187 10.93 0.72 6.38
C GLN A 187 10.70 0.79 7.89
N ASP A 188 11.15 -0.22 8.65
CA ASP A 188 11.07 -0.17 10.11
C ASP A 188 12.02 0.87 10.72
N VAL A 189 13.02 1.31 9.95
CA VAL A 189 13.89 2.42 10.33
C VAL A 189 13.29 3.70 9.74
N GLN A 190 12.29 4.26 10.41
CA GLN A 190 12.01 5.67 10.20
C GLN A 190 13.30 6.43 10.49
N PRO A 191 13.79 7.29 9.60
CA PRO A 191 14.64 8.36 10.05
C PRO A 191 13.72 9.24 10.91
N LEU A 192 13.79 9.05 12.23
CA LEU A 192 13.56 10.13 13.20
C LEU A 192 14.63 11.19 12.90
N THR A 193 14.51 11.84 11.75
CA THR A 193 15.26 13.03 11.44
C THR A 193 14.58 14.10 12.26
N ASN A 194 15.16 14.35 13.44
CA ASN A 194 14.84 15.51 14.23
C ASN A 194 14.81 16.71 13.28
N PHE A 195 13.78 17.55 13.43
CA PHE A 195 13.57 18.75 12.63
C PHE A 195 14.82 19.66 12.54
N PHE A 196 15.77 19.50 13.46
CA PHE A 196 17.05 20.19 13.55
C PHE A 196 18.21 19.58 12.74
N GLU A 197 18.07 18.38 12.18
CA GLU A 197 19.17 17.70 11.46
C GLU A 197 19.07 17.81 9.94
N LYS A 198 17.93 18.28 9.41
CA LYS A 198 17.85 18.65 7.99
C LYS A 198 18.42 20.06 7.82
N ARG A 199 19.60 20.19 7.21
CA ARG A 199 19.99 21.47 6.59
C ARG A 199 18.95 21.78 5.51
N VAL A 200 18.09 22.76 5.77
CA VAL A 200 17.14 23.34 4.84
C VAL A 200 17.90 23.72 3.56
N THR A 201 17.76 22.90 2.53
CA THR A 201 18.40 23.09 1.21
C THR A 201 17.40 23.53 0.16
N GLU A 202 16.24 24.03 0.60
CA GLU A 202 15.29 24.78 -0.23
C GLU A 202 15.36 26.25 0.17
N TYR A 203 16.39 26.94 -0.32
CA TYR A 203 16.30 28.30 -0.86
C TYR A 203 17.62 28.58 -1.57
N GLN A 204 17.71 28.14 -2.82
CA GLN A 204 18.62 28.76 -3.78
C GLN A 204 17.82 29.32 -4.96
N LYS A 205 17.51 30.62 -4.86
CA LYS A 205 17.49 31.51 -6.03
C LYS A 205 18.22 32.81 -5.65
N GLY A 206 19.42 32.99 -6.20
CA GLY A 206 19.96 34.33 -6.48
C GLY A 206 19.12 34.99 -7.59
N PHE A 207 19.17 36.31 -7.84
CA PHE A 207 20.28 37.24 -7.76
C PHE A 207 19.76 38.71 -7.85
N LYS A 208 20.39 39.64 -7.11
CA LYS A 208 20.61 41.12 -7.22
C LYS A 208 19.63 42.01 -8.05
N SER A 209 19.27 43.26 -7.72
CA SER A 209 19.89 44.38 -6.97
C SER A 209 18.89 45.57 -6.89
N SER A 210 18.85 46.33 -5.80
CA SER A 210 18.97 47.82 -5.74
C SER A 210 18.45 48.39 -4.41
N ASP A 211 19.29 49.20 -3.77
CA ASP A 211 19.05 50.15 -2.66
C ASP A 211 17.65 50.25 -2.04
N SER A 212 17.59 49.96 -0.74
CA SER A 212 16.99 50.88 0.25
C SER A 212 17.21 50.34 1.67
N SER A 213 17.96 51.09 2.47
CA SER A 213 18.17 50.92 3.91
C SER A 213 16.85 50.99 4.68
N ILE A 214 16.51 50.00 5.50
CA ILE A 214 15.61 50.20 6.64
C ILE A 214 16.05 49.31 7.82
N SER A 215 16.41 49.95 8.93
CA SER A 215 16.71 49.34 10.24
C SER A 215 15.43 48.91 10.95
N PHE A 216 15.50 47.83 11.74
CA PHE A 216 14.43 47.45 12.66
C PHE A 216 14.84 47.79 14.10
N GLU A 217 14.10 48.72 14.72
CA GLU A 217 14.01 48.82 16.17
C GLU A 217 12.84 47.93 16.63
N GLU A 218 13.10 47.09 17.64
CA GLU A 218 12.11 46.27 18.34
C GLU A 218 11.22 47.16 19.23
N GLN A 219 9.90 46.90 19.25
CA GLN A 219 9.09 47.03 20.47
C GLN A 219 7.73 46.29 20.36
N PHE A 220 7.59 45.33 21.29
CA PHE A 220 6.40 44.61 21.83
C PHE A 220 5.56 43.71 20.93
#